data_AF-A0A2S9FNH6-F1
#
_entry.id   AF-A0A2S9FNH6-F1
#
_cell.length_a   1.000
_cell.length_b   1.000
_cell.length_c   1.000
_cell.angle_alpha   90.00
_cell.angle_beta   90.00
_cell.angle_gamma   90.00
#
_symmetry.space_group_name_H-M   'P 1'
#
loop_
_entity.id
_entity.type
_entity.pdbx_description
1 polymer ?
#
loop_
_entity_poly.entity_id
_entity_poly.type
_entity_poly.pdbx_seq_one_letter_code
_entity_poly.pdbx_strand_id
1 'polypeptide(L)' 'HWPWKTEEVVKPGALSFVDGSVPVPTGAGLGVEIDDDSLAALHEQYVRCGIRDRDDTGYMQTVDPSFELLSPRW' A
#
# COMPACT_ATOMS: atom_id res chain seq x y z
N HIS A 1 5.44 5.19 -3.18
CA HIS A 1 4.10 4.71 -2.79
C HIS A 1 3.45 5.57 -1.71
N TRP A 2 4.19 6.14 -0.76
CA TRP A 2 3.62 6.94 0.34
C TRP A 2 2.62 8.03 -0.10
N PRO A 3 2.89 8.86 -1.14
CA PRO A 3 1.93 9.89 -1.55
C PRO A 3 0.63 9.37 -2.18
N TRP A 4 0.61 8.09 -2.57
CA TRP A 4 -0.51 7.45 -3.26
C TRP A 4 -1.45 6.70 -2.32
N LYS A 5 -1.17 6.69 -1.02
CA LYS A 5 -2.02 6.08 0.01
C LYS A 5 -2.39 7.10 1.08
N THR A 6 -3.56 6.95 1.67
CA THR A 6 -4.04 7.79 2.78
C THR A 6 -4.33 7.00 4.07
N GLU A 7 -4.28 5.67 4.00
CA GLU A 7 -4.58 4.75 5.10
C GLU A 7 -3.31 4.06 5.63
N GLU A 8 -3.32 3.66 6.90
CA GLU A 8 -2.17 3.10 7.62
C GLU A 8 -2.62 2.14 8.73
N VAL A 9 -1.82 1.11 9.04
CA VAL A 9 -2.08 0.13 10.11
C VAL A 9 -1.29 0.39 11.40
N VAL A 10 -0.34 1.32 11.36
CA VAL A 10 0.45 1.74 12.52
C VAL A 10 -0.03 3.08 13.05
N LYS A 11 0.16 3.30 14.35
CA LYS A 11 -0.12 4.59 15.00
C LYS A 11 0.66 5.73 14.33
N PRO A 12 0.07 6.93 14.22
CA PRO A 12 0.73 8.07 13.58
C PRO A 12 1.94 8.56 14.40
N GLY A 13 2.86 9.26 13.72
CA GLY A 13 3.94 10.01 14.37
C GLY A 13 5.31 9.34 14.35
N ALA A 14 5.37 8.01 14.21
CA ALA A 14 6.65 7.29 14.13
C ALA A 14 7.39 7.48 12.78
N LEU A 15 6.63 7.68 11.70
CA LEU A 15 7.16 7.85 10.35
C LEU A 15 6.70 9.20 9.79
N SER A 16 7.64 10.12 9.62
CA SER A 16 7.41 11.42 8.98
C SER A 16 8.44 11.65 7.89
N PHE A 17 8.02 12.29 6.81
CA PHE A 17 8.93 12.71 5.75
C PHE A 17 9.47 14.10 6.07
N VAL A 18 10.79 14.23 6.09
CA VAL A 18 11.51 15.50 6.25
C VAL A 18 12.55 15.58 5.14
N ASP A 19 12.45 16.63 4.32
CA ASP A 19 13.36 16.89 3.20
C ASP A 19 13.54 15.70 2.23
N GLY A 20 12.45 14.99 1.95
CA GLY A 20 12.45 13.83 1.04
C GLY A 20 12.98 12.53 1.64
N SER A 21 13.28 12.51 2.95
CA SER A 21 13.77 11.35 3.68
C SER A 21 12.92 11.03 4.90
N VAL A 22 13.07 9.85 5.48
CA VAL A 22 12.42 9.46 6.75
C VAL A 22 13.52 9.32 7.81
N PRO A 23 13.47 10.10 8.90
CA PRO A 23 14.38 9.92 10.02
C PRO A 23 14.22 8.52 10.63
N VAL A 24 15.32 7.89 11.02
CA VAL A 24 15.29 6.57 11.67
C VAL A 24 14.64 6.71 13.05
N PRO A 25 13.58 5.94 13.38
CA PRO A 25 12.99 5.94 14.71
C PRO A 25 14.01 5.61 15.80
N THR A 26 13.92 6.27 16.96
CA THR A 26 14.85 6.11 18.08
C THR A 26 14.34 5.17 19.19
N GLY A 27 13.10 4.70 19.07
CA GLY A 27 12.51 3.70 19.97
C GLY A 27 13.09 2.29 19.74
N ALA A 28 12.72 1.34 20.60
CA ALA A 28 13.14 -0.04 20.46
C ALA A 28 12.53 -0.72 19.22
N GLY A 29 13.25 -1.68 18.64
CA GLY A 29 12.78 -2.45 17.48
C GLY A 29 12.59 -1.58 16.25
N LEU A 30 11.46 -1.74 15.55
CA LEU A 30 11.11 -0.95 14.36
C LEU A 30 10.61 0.46 14.69
N GLY A 31 10.31 0.77 15.95
CA GLY A 31 9.83 2.08 16.38
C GLY A 31 8.39 2.43 15.98
N VAL A 32 7.58 1.44 15.61
CA VAL A 32 6.16 1.58 15.27
C VAL A 32 5.31 0.62 16.13
N GLU A 33 4.05 0.99 16.34
CA GLU A 33 3.05 0.15 17.01
C GLU A 33 1.82 0.01 16.12
N ILE A 34 1.17 -1.14 16.16
CA ILE A 34 -0.10 -1.37 15.46
C ILE A 34 -1.21 -0.50 16.07
N ASP A 35 -2.06 0.01 15.19
CA ASP A 35 -3.37 0.54 15.51
C ASP A 35 -4.41 -0.56 15.19
N ASP A 36 -4.92 -1.24 16.22
CA ASP A 36 -5.77 -2.43 16.06
C ASP A 36 -7.09 -2.11 15.34
N ASP A 37 -7.66 -0.93 15.56
CA ASP A 37 -8.89 -0.48 14.90
C ASP A 37 -8.64 -0.28 13.39
N SER A 38 -7.54 0.37 13.04
CA SER A 38 -7.14 0.60 11.64
C SER A 38 -6.80 -0.71 10.93
N LEU A 39 -6.13 -1.63 11.63
CA LEU A 39 -5.85 -2.97 11.11
C LEU A 39 -7.14 -3.74 10.82
N ALA A 40 -8.10 -3.74 11.75
CA ALA A 40 -9.39 -4.40 11.56
C ALA A 40 -10.17 -3.79 10.37
N ALA A 41 -10.17 -2.46 10.24
CA ALA A 41 -10.84 -1.77 9.15
C ALA A 41 -10.25 -2.13 7.77
N LEU A 42 -8.92 -2.16 7.65
CA LEU A 42 -8.25 -2.51 6.40
C LEU A 42 -8.32 -4.01 6.08
N HIS A 43 -8.38 -4.86 7.10
CA HIS A 43 -8.69 -6.28 6.91
C HIS A 43 -10.10 -6.47 6.33
N GLU A 44 -11.10 -5.78 6.87
CA GLU A 44 -12.47 -5.83 6.34
C GLU A 44 -12.55 -5.27 4.90
N GLN A 45 -11.78 -4.22 4.59
CA GLN A 45 -11.65 -3.74 3.20
C GLN A 45 -11.06 -4.81 2.27
N TYR A 46 -10.02 -5.52 2.70
CA TYR A 46 -9.43 -6.64 1.95
C TYR A 46 -10.43 -7.78 1.70
N VAL A 47 -11.21 -8.15 2.73
CA VAL A 47 -12.24 -9.18 2.59
C VAL A 47 -13.27 -8.74 1.55
N ARG A 48 -13.80 -7.51 1.68
CA ARG A 48 -14.85 -6.96 0.80
C ARG A 48 -14.40 -6.68 -0.63
N CYS A 49 -13.15 -6.26 -0.86
CA CYS A 49 -12.70 -5.88 -2.20
C CYS A 49 -12.56 -7.07 -3.15
N GLY A 50 -12.43 -8.30 -2.63
CA GLY A 50 -12.34 -9.53 -3.42
C GLY A 50 -11.02 -9.71 -4.19
N ILE A 51 -10.09 -8.75 -4.14
CA ILE A 51 -8.78 -8.83 -4.80
C ILE A 51 -7.88 -9.79 -4.02
N ARG A 52 -7.28 -10.77 -4.70
CA ARG A 52 -6.41 -11.78 -4.09
C ARG A 52 -4.97 -11.75 -4.62
N ASP A 53 -4.78 -11.18 -5.80
CA ASP A 53 -3.49 -10.99 -6.43
C ASP A 53 -3.41 -9.59 -7.01
N ARG A 54 -2.21 -9.01 -7.01
CA ARG A 54 -1.95 -7.82 -7.80
C ARG A 54 -1.70 -8.25 -9.24
N ASP A 55 -2.73 -8.10 -10.08
CA ASP A 55 -2.64 -8.36 -11.51
C ASP A 55 -2.98 -7.10 -12.32
N ASP A 56 -1.98 -6.23 -12.47
CA ASP A 56 -2.12 -4.97 -13.19
C ASP A 56 -2.56 -5.21 -14.66
N THR A 57 -2.07 -6.29 -15.29
CA THR A 57 -2.38 -6.64 -16.68
C THR A 57 -3.79 -7.20 -16.81
N GLY A 58 -4.16 -8.18 -15.97
CA GLY A 58 -5.50 -8.75 -15.96
C GLY A 58 -6.56 -7.70 -15.64
N TYR A 59 -6.28 -6.79 -14.68
CA TYR A 59 -7.16 -5.66 -14.42
C TYR A 59 -7.33 -4.75 -15.64
N MET A 60 -6.23 -4.40 -16.33
CA MET A 60 -6.32 -3.63 -17.59
C MET A 60 -7.15 -4.36 -18.65
N GLN A 61 -7.00 -5.68 -18.77
CA GLN A 61 -7.75 -6.50 -19.73
C GLN A 61 -9.27 -6.56 -19.44
N THR A 62 -9.69 -6.32 -18.20
CA THR A 62 -11.13 -6.15 -17.90
C THR A 62 -11.72 -4.86 -18.49
N VAL A 63 -10.87 -3.86 -18.77
CA VAL A 63 -11.24 -2.57 -19.36
C VAL A 63 -11.00 -2.57 -20.87
N ASP A 64 -9.86 -3.11 -21.31
CA ASP A 64 -9.47 -3.29 -22.72
C ASP A 64 -9.02 -4.75 -22.96
N PRO A 65 -9.92 -5.63 -23.46
CA PRO A 65 -9.59 -7.03 -23.70
C PRO A 65 -8.46 -7.28 -24.71
N SER A 66 -8.09 -6.28 -25.51
CA SER A 66 -6.98 -6.38 -26.47
C SER A 66 -5.62 -6.02 -25.88
N PHE A 67 -5.58 -5.58 -24.62
CA PHE A 67 -4.34 -5.16 -23.97
C PHE A 67 -3.34 -6.31 -23.83
N GLU A 68 -2.10 -6.06 -24.28
CA GLU A 68 -0.96 -6.95 -24.11
C GLU A 68 0.19 -6.27 -23.34
N LEU A 69 0.73 -6.97 -22.34
CA LEU A 69 1.93 -6.55 -21.61
C LEU A 69 3.19 -6.83 -22.45
N LEU A 70 3.56 -5.87 -23.31
CA LEU A 70 4.76 -5.94 -24.14
C LEU A 70 5.97 -5.31 -23.42
N SER A 71 7.07 -6.05 -23.31
CA SER A 71 8.34 -5.58 -22.72
C SER A 71 9.56 -6.17 -23.45
N PRO A 72 10.40 -5.36 -24.12
CA PRO A 72 10.24 -3.92 -24.33
C PRO A 72 9.12 -3.64 -25.33
N ARG A 73 8.51 -2.45 -25.20
CA ARG A 73 7.55 -1.96 -26.19
C ARG A 73 8.23 -1.10 -27.28
N TRP A 74 9.45 -0.62 -27.00
CA TRP A 74 10.36 0.09 -27.90
C TRP A 74 11.81 -0.26 -27.58
#